data_AF-A0A699RGW6-F1
#
_entry.id   AF-A0A699RGW6-F1
#
_cell.length_a   1.000
_cell.length_b   1.000
_cell.length_c   1.000
_cell.angle_alpha   90.00
_cell.angle_beta   90.00
_cell.angle_gamma   90.00
#
_symmetry.space_group_name_H-M   'P 1'
#
loop_
_entity.id
_entity.type
_entity.pdbx_description
1 polymer ?
#
loop_
_entity_poly.entity_id
_entity_poly.type
_entity_poly.pdbx_seq_one_letter_code
_entity_poly.pdbx_strand_id
1 'polypeptide(L)'
;MKCQPLNFKGTEGVVGLTRWIEKMKSVFQISGCAIENQVKGNDVPAYTDRLHELTLICTKFVANETEKIEKYISRLPCNIYGSVKASKPKTLDETIELANDLMDQKL
;
A
#
# COMPACT_ATOMS: atom_id res chain seq x y z
N MET A 1 -8.38 10.39 17.99
CA MET A 1 -8.27 10.86 16.60
C MET A 1 -7.91 9.67 15.71
N LYS A 2 -8.56 9.51 14.54
CA LYS A 2 -8.29 8.42 13.59
C LYS A 2 -7.23 8.87 12.60
N CYS A 3 -6.04 8.26 12.64
CA CYS A 3 -5.03 8.45 11.61
C CYS A 3 -5.43 7.61 10.39
N GLN A 4 -5.87 8.24 9.30
CA GLN A 4 -6.06 7.58 8.01
C GLN A 4 -4.93 8.02 7.08
N PRO A 5 -3.91 7.18 6.87
CA PRO A 5 -2.82 7.50 5.96
C PRO A 5 -3.30 7.43 4.50
N LEU A 6 -2.77 8.33 3.66
CA LEU A 6 -3.07 8.38 2.23
C LEU A 6 -2.22 7.37 1.45
N ASN A 7 -2.83 6.65 0.51
CA ASN A 7 -2.17 5.64 -0.33
C ASN A 7 -1.05 6.26 -1.19
N PHE A 8 0.08 5.55 -1.34
CA PHE A 8 1.12 5.91 -2.32
C PHE A 8 0.71 5.40 -3.71
N LYS A 9 0.68 6.28 -4.71
CA LYS A 9 0.28 5.90 -6.08
C LYS A 9 1.42 5.36 -6.95
N GLY A 10 2.68 5.35 -6.48
CA GLY A 10 3.78 4.65 -7.16
C GLY A 10 4.24 5.19 -8.52
N THR A 11 3.57 6.18 -9.11
CA THR A 11 3.81 6.64 -10.50
C THR A 11 5.01 7.58 -10.68
N GLU A 12 5.51 8.18 -9.61
CA GLU A 12 6.53 9.25 -9.65
C GLU A 12 7.96 8.78 -9.26
N GLY A 13 8.19 7.46 -9.21
CA GLY A 13 9.51 6.90 -8.86
C GLY A 13 10.05 7.38 -7.51
N VAL A 14 11.36 7.64 -7.42
CA VAL A 14 12.05 8.08 -6.18
C VAL A 14 11.51 9.43 -5.69
N VAL A 15 11.12 10.32 -6.60
CA VAL A 15 10.55 11.63 -6.26
C VAL A 15 9.18 11.45 -5.61
N GLY A 16 8.34 10.58 -6.17
CA GLY A 16 7.05 10.21 -5.59
C GLY A 16 7.17 9.58 -4.22
N LEU A 17 8.13 8.66 -4.08
CA LEU A 17 8.37 7.97 -2.82
C LEU A 17 8.81 8.94 -1.74
N THR A 18 9.71 9.88 -2.07
CA THR A 18 10.17 10.94 -1.16
C THR A 18 9.00 11.81 -0.72
N ARG A 19 8.17 12.25 -1.66
CA ARG A 19 6.97 13.07 -1.39
C ARG A 19 5.93 12.33 -0.54
N TRP A 20 5.74 11.03 -0.77
CA TRP A 20 4.84 10.21 0.04
C TRP A 20 5.39 9.99 1.45
N ILE A 21 6.68 9.75 1.62
CA ILE A 21 7.35 9.65 2.92
C ILE A 21 7.21 10.97 3.70
N GLU A 22 7.40 12.13 3.04
CA GLU A 22 7.18 13.44 3.64
C GLU A 22 5.72 13.65 4.07
N LYS A 23 4.77 13.24 3.23
CA LYS A 23 3.34 13.32 3.53
C LYS A 23 2.95 12.39 4.69
N MET A 24 3.52 11.20 4.75
CA MET A 24 3.35 10.26 5.86
C MET A 24 3.92 10.85 7.16
N LYS A 25 5.14 11.39 7.14
CA LYS A 25 5.73 12.10 8.29
C LYS A 25 4.86 13.25 8.78
N SER A 26 4.24 14.02 7.87
CA SER A 26 3.29 15.08 8.21
C SER A 26 2.01 14.55 8.87
N VAL A 27 1.45 13.44 8.39
CA VAL A 27 0.30 12.78 9.02
C VAL A 27 0.62 12.27 10.43
N PHE A 28 1.84 11.75 10.64
CA PHE A 28 2.33 11.39 11.98
C PHE A 28 2.53 12.62 12.90
N GLN A 29 2.95 13.76 12.36
CA GLN A 29 3.06 15.03 13.11
C GLN A 29 1.69 15.58 13.52
N ILE A 30 0.73 15.62 12.60
CA ILE A 30 -0.63 16.13 12.84
C ILE A 30 -1.39 15.27 13.84
N SER A 31 -1.16 13.95 13.84
CA SER A 31 -1.78 13.02 14.78
C SER A 31 -1.16 13.02 16.19
N GLY A 32 -0.16 13.88 16.45
CA GLY A 32 0.56 13.92 17.73
C GLY A 32 1.65 12.84 17.87
N CYS A 33 1.68 11.85 16.97
CA CYS A 33 2.62 10.74 17.00
C CYS A 33 4.11 11.16 16.85
N ALA A 34 4.39 12.40 16.42
CA ALA A 34 5.75 12.86 16.10
C ALA A 34 6.41 13.83 17.08
N ILE A 35 5.68 14.46 18.03
CA ILE A 35 6.31 15.43 18.95
C ILE A 35 6.90 14.74 20.19
N GLU A 36 6.30 13.64 20.64
CA GLU A 36 6.73 12.90 21.83
C GLU A 36 7.96 12.00 21.59
N ASN A 37 8.24 11.69 20.32
CA ASN A 37 9.20 10.64 19.91
C ASN A 37 10.41 11.17 19.12
N GLN A 38 10.90 12.36 19.46
CA GLN A 38 12.24 12.76 19.04
C GLN A 38 13.26 11.93 19.83
N VAL A 39 13.86 10.93 19.19
CA VAL A 39 15.01 10.20 19.76
C VAL A 39 16.14 11.20 19.95
N LYS A 40 16.31 11.68 21.18
CA LYS A 40 17.44 12.52 21.56
C LYS A 40 18.60 11.61 21.93
N GLY A 41 19.53 11.42 21.00
CA GLY A 41 20.77 10.68 21.22
C GLY A 41 20.90 9.40 20.41
N ASN A 42 22.03 8.71 20.57
CA ASN A 42 22.42 7.49 19.85
C ASN A 42 21.70 6.23 20.34
N ASP A 43 20.43 6.34 20.72
CA ASP A 43 19.65 5.24 21.29
C ASP A 43 19.13 4.30 20.19
N VAL A 44 20.01 3.36 19.82
CA VAL A 44 19.77 2.34 18.79
C VAL A 44 18.49 1.51 19.02
N PRO A 45 18.14 1.11 20.26
CA PRO A 45 16.84 0.52 20.58
C PRO A 45 15.64 1.33 20.09
N ALA A 46 15.56 2.61 20.44
CA ALA A 46 14.44 3.47 20.07
C ALA A 46 14.32 3.66 18.54
N TYR A 47 15.45 3.69 17.83
CA TYR A 47 15.47 3.70 16.37
C TYR A 47 14.93 2.39 15.77
N THR A 48 15.34 1.24 16.33
CA THR A 48 14.91 -0.09 15.88
C THR A 48 13.41 -0.28 16.06
N ASP A 49 12.87 0.11 17.22
CA ASP A 49 11.44 -0.01 17.50
C ASP A 49 10.60 0.81 16.52
N ARG A 50 11.04 2.03 16.21
CA ARG A 50 10.38 2.88 15.20
C ARG A 50 10.44 2.28 13.79
N LEU A 51 11.55 1.66 13.44
CA LEU A 51 11.67 0.97 12.15
C LEU A 51 10.71 -0.23 12.08
N HIS A 52 10.56 -0.97 13.18
CA HIS A 52 9.58 -2.05 13.29
C HIS A 52 8.14 -1.55 13.17
N GLU A 53 7.78 -0.45 13.83
CA GLU A 53 6.44 0.14 13.72
C GLU A 53 6.12 0.61 12.29
N LEU A 54 7.06 1.32 11.65
CA LEU A 54 6.92 1.73 10.27
C LEU A 54 6.80 0.53 9.33
N THR A 55 7.59 -0.51 9.55
CA THR A 55 7.51 -1.76 8.79
C THR A 55 6.14 -2.40 8.95
N LEU A 56 5.62 -2.50 10.18
CA LEU A 56 4.30 -3.07 10.45
C LEU A 56 3.17 -2.29 9.76
N ILE A 57 3.25 -0.96 9.76
CA ILE A 57 2.27 -0.09 9.08
C ILE A 57 2.35 -0.29 7.56
N CYS A 58 3.55 -0.30 6.99
CA CYS A 58 3.77 -0.58 5.56
C CYS A 58 3.26 -1.97 5.18
N THR A 59 3.53 -3.01 5.98
CA THR A 59 3.06 -4.37 5.74
C THR A 59 1.54 -4.46 5.80
N LYS A 60 0.88 -3.84 6.79
CA LYS A 60 -0.60 -3.81 6.86
C LYS A 60 -1.23 -3.14 5.65
N PHE A 61 -0.59 -2.11 5.13
CA PHE A 61 -1.04 -1.39 3.95
C PHE A 61 -0.88 -2.23 2.67
N VAL A 62 0.29 -2.83 2.46
CA VAL A 62 0.58 -3.73 1.33
C VAL A 62 -0.31 -4.97 1.37
N ALA A 63 -0.53 -5.54 2.56
CA ALA A 63 -1.41 -6.69 2.76
C ALA A 63 -2.86 -6.34 2.42
N ASN A 64 -3.36 -5.16 2.79
CA ASN A 64 -4.72 -4.71 2.45
C ASN A 64 -4.93 -4.65 0.93
N GLU A 65 -3.96 -4.12 0.18
CA GLU A 65 -4.04 -4.09 -1.28
C GLU A 65 -3.98 -5.51 -1.89
N THR A 66 -3.08 -6.36 -1.40
CA THR A 66 -2.99 -7.77 -1.81
C THR A 66 -4.29 -8.53 -1.52
N GLU A 67 -4.86 -8.36 -0.32
CA GLU A 67 -6.11 -9.01 0.11
C GLU A 67 -7.30 -8.54 -0.75
N LYS A 68 -7.36 -7.25 -1.09
CA LYS A 68 -8.37 -6.73 -2.01
C LYS A 68 -8.26 -7.36 -3.39
N ILE A 69 -7.05 -7.47 -3.92
CA ILE A 69 -6.78 -8.10 -5.22
C ILE A 69 -7.20 -9.58 -5.18
N GLU A 70 -6.77 -10.33 -4.17
CA GLU A 70 -7.14 -11.75 -4.03
C GLU A 70 -8.65 -11.94 -3.92
N LYS A 71 -9.32 -11.12 -3.10
CA LYS A 71 -10.77 -11.16 -2.94
C LYS A 71 -11.50 -10.81 -4.23
N TYR A 72 -11.00 -9.86 -5.00
CA TYR A 72 -11.55 -9.52 -6.31
C TYR A 72 -11.36 -10.68 -7.30
N ILE A 73 -10.14 -11.19 -7.44
CA ILE A 73 -9.81 -12.33 -8.32
C ILE A 73 -10.67 -13.55 -7.97
N SER A 74 -10.89 -13.83 -6.67
CA SER A 74 -11.73 -14.94 -6.23
C SER A 74 -13.20 -14.87 -6.65
N ARG A 75 -13.68 -13.67 -7.01
CA ARG A 75 -15.06 -13.41 -7.46
C ARG A 75 -15.20 -13.41 -8.98
N LEU A 76 -14.09 -13.52 -9.72
CA LEU A 76 -14.12 -13.49 -11.18
C LEU A 76 -14.70 -14.78 -11.75
N PRO A 77 -15.41 -14.70 -12.89
CA PRO A 77 -15.82 -15.88 -13.65
C PRO A 77 -14.62 -16.78 -14.01
N CYS A 78 -14.82 -18.10 -13.92
CA CYS A 78 -13.73 -19.07 -14.11
C CYS A 78 -13.03 -18.98 -15.48
N ASN A 79 -13.74 -18.50 -16.51
CA ASN A 79 -13.24 -18.32 -17.87
C ASN A 79 -12.18 -17.22 -18.01
N ILE A 80 -12.04 -16.32 -17.04
CA ILE A 80 -11.00 -15.26 -17.00
C ILE A 80 -10.13 -15.32 -15.73
N TYR A 81 -10.58 -16.02 -14.68
CA TYR A 81 -9.85 -16.21 -13.42
C TYR A 81 -8.37 -16.60 -13.63
N GLY A 82 -8.13 -17.63 -14.45
CA GLY A 82 -6.78 -18.15 -14.69
C GLY A 82 -5.86 -17.10 -15.33
N SER A 83 -6.38 -16.36 -16.31
CA SER A 83 -5.65 -15.32 -17.04
C SER A 83 -5.34 -14.12 -16.15
N VAL A 84 -6.32 -13.63 -15.38
CA VAL A 84 -6.13 -12.51 -14.45
C VAL A 84 -5.17 -12.90 -13.32
N LYS A 85 -5.25 -14.13 -12.80
CA LYS A 85 -4.32 -14.58 -11.76
C LYS A 85 -2.89 -14.73 -12.29
N ALA A 86 -2.74 -15.17 -13.55
CA ALA A 86 -1.43 -15.36 -14.17
C ALA A 86 -0.69 -14.03 -14.44
N SER A 87 -1.41 -12.93 -14.68
CA SER A 87 -0.81 -11.61 -14.90
C SER A 87 -0.21 -10.99 -13.63
N LYS A 88 -0.58 -11.52 -12.44
CA LYS A 88 -0.09 -11.05 -11.13
C LYS A 88 -0.25 -9.53 -10.97
N PRO A 89 -1.48 -9.01 -11.00
CA PRO A 89 -1.72 -7.57 -10.90
C PRO A 89 -1.25 -7.04 -9.55
N LYS A 90 -0.78 -5.78 -9.55
CA LYS A 90 -0.17 -5.15 -8.36
C LYS A 90 -1.13 -4.23 -7.63
N THR A 91 -2.17 -3.77 -8.32
CA THR A 91 -3.23 -2.91 -7.76
C THR A 91 -4.62 -3.45 -8.09
N LEU A 92 -5.61 -3.05 -7.30
CA LEU A 92 -6.99 -3.42 -7.60
C LEU A 92 -7.47 -2.83 -8.93
N ASP A 93 -7.07 -1.59 -9.25
CA ASP A 93 -7.47 -0.91 -10.49
C ASP A 93 -6.93 -1.64 -11.74
N GLU A 94 -5.66 -2.05 -11.74
CA GLU A 94 -5.08 -2.90 -12.81
C GLU A 94 -5.84 -4.23 -12.96
N THR A 95 -6.29 -4.81 -11.85
CA THR A 95 -7.05 -6.07 -11.86
C THR A 95 -8.42 -5.87 -12.52
N ILE A 96 -9.07 -4.73 -12.28
CA ILE A 96 -10.37 -4.37 -12.87
C ILE A 96 -10.23 -4.12 -14.36
N GLU A 97 -9.24 -3.34 -14.79
CA GLU A 97 -8.98 -3.07 -16.21
C GLU A 97 -8.72 -4.36 -16.98
N LEU A 98 -7.85 -5.23 -16.46
CA LEU A 98 -7.55 -6.51 -17.09
C LEU A 98 -8.77 -7.43 -17.20
N ALA A 99 -9.63 -7.43 -16.17
CA ALA A 99 -10.87 -8.21 -16.21
C ALA A 99 -11.81 -7.71 -17.30
N ASN A 100 -11.92 -6.39 -17.49
CA ASN A 100 -12.75 -5.79 -18.54
C ASN A 100 -12.20 -6.10 -19.94
N ASP A 101 -10.90 -5.92 -20.17
CA ASP A 101 -10.26 -6.21 -21.46
C ASP A 101 -10.47 -7.67 -21.88
N LEU A 102 -10.38 -8.60 -20.92
CA LEU A 102 -10.59 -10.03 -21.18
C LEU A 102 -12.06 -10.39 -21.41
N MET A 103 -13.00 -9.60 -20.89
CA MET A 103 -14.43 -9.76 -21.20
C MET A 103 -14.73 -9.22 -22.59
N ASP A 104 -14.16 -8.07 -22.97
CA ASP A 104 -14.37 -7.45 -24.28
C ASP A 104 -13.72 -8.25 -25.42
N GLN A 105 -12.59 -8.92 -25.18
CA GLN A 105 -11.96 -9.82 -26.15
C GLN A 105 -12.75 -11.11 -26.43
N LYS A 106 -13.72 -11.45 -25.58
CA LYS A 106 -14.54 -12.67 -25.72
C LYS A 106 -15.96 -12.38 -26.27
N LEU A 107 -16.26 -11.12 -26.59
CA LEU A 107 -17.46 -10.72 -27.32
C LEU A 107 -17.25 -10.87 -28.84
#